data_AF-A0AAJ5JZT5-F1
#
_entry.id   AF-A0AAJ5JZT5-F1
#
_cell.length_a   1.000
_cell.length_b   1.000
_cell.length_c   1.000
_cell.angle_alpha   90.00
_cell.angle_beta   90.00
_cell.angle_gamma   90.00
#
_symmetry.space_group_name_H-M   'P 1'
#
loop_
_entity.id
_entity.type
_entity.pdbx_description
1 polymer ?
#
loop_
_entity_poly.entity_id
_entity_poly.type
_entity_poly.pdbx_seq_one_letter_code
_entity_poly.pdbx_strand_id
1 'polypeptide(L)'
;MAKERERLTYEQARAAVQAAGWTTQQVYRKNWRQIPGLPSAPEQVYREWQDWRTFLGTARRFLTLEEASAAVQAQGYQSSAEYEARYQEVEGLPSNPDRFYEEFPGWGTFLGTGRTRRQPTPLSFAEARTLARSLGLGSSTEYFQKVQEDHRLPTRPTAFPEWQGWEDFLQLPGRLSYIEASQVVREMGVTDARAYARLYRQHSSLPSMPSEVYPEWQGWAAFLGQEEGKPSRFLSYDEACRTVRRAGIISFRQYSQVYRQYPGLPSTPNKVYSEWQGWEVFLKGN
;
A
#
# COMPACT_ATOMS: atom_id res chain seq x y z
N MET A 1 10.08 -57.89 -56.28
CA MET A 1 11.10 -56.92 -56.73
C MET A 1 10.50 -55.52 -56.65
N ALA A 2 10.46 -54.92 -55.47
CA ALA A 2 9.92 -53.58 -55.29
C ALA A 2 10.95 -52.56 -55.79
N LYS A 3 10.57 -51.73 -56.76
CA LYS A 3 11.40 -50.61 -57.25
C LYS A 3 11.91 -49.83 -56.04
N GLU A 4 13.21 -49.84 -55.84
CA GLU A 4 13.90 -48.90 -54.96
C GLU A 4 13.61 -47.51 -55.54
N ARG A 5 12.58 -46.84 -54.99
CA ARG A 5 12.28 -45.46 -55.36
C ARG A 5 13.44 -44.63 -54.85
N GLU A 6 14.27 -44.18 -55.79
CA GLU A 6 15.37 -43.26 -55.54
C GLU A 6 14.89 -42.12 -54.64
N ARG A 7 15.54 -41.98 -53.48
CA ARG A 7 15.13 -41.00 -52.46
C ARG A 7 15.68 -39.64 -52.85
N LEU A 8 14.86 -38.60 -52.69
CA LEU A 8 15.30 -37.23 -52.91
C LEU A 8 16.39 -36.88 -51.88
N THR A 9 17.39 -36.12 -52.30
CA THR A 9 18.37 -35.53 -51.37
C THR A 9 17.68 -34.53 -50.44
N TYR A 10 18.33 -34.14 -49.34
CA TYR A 10 17.78 -33.18 -48.39
C TYR A 10 17.33 -31.87 -49.06
N GLU A 11 18.16 -31.28 -49.91
CA GLU A 11 17.84 -30.04 -50.62
C GLU A 11 16.70 -30.20 -51.63
N GLN A 12 16.67 -31.32 -52.37
CA GLN A 12 15.58 -31.61 -53.30
C GLN A 12 14.24 -31.81 -52.57
N ALA A 13 14.27 -32.54 -51.46
CA ALA A 13 13.10 -32.76 -50.61
C ALA A 13 12.58 -31.46 -49.99
N ARG A 14 13.49 -30.64 -49.45
CA ARG A 14 13.19 -29.32 -48.87
C ARG A 14 12.58 -28.39 -49.92
N ALA A 15 13.19 -28.26 -51.09
CA ALA A 15 12.68 -27.43 -52.17
C ALA A 15 11.28 -27.89 -52.64
N ALA A 16 11.07 -29.19 -52.78
CA ALA A 16 9.78 -29.75 -53.20
C ALA A 16 8.67 -29.53 -52.17
N VAL A 17 8.99 -29.65 -50.87
CA VAL A 17 8.04 -29.43 -49.77
C VAL A 17 7.67 -27.96 -49.61
N GLN A 18 8.63 -27.05 -49.78
CA GLN A 18 8.41 -25.60 -49.78
C GLN A 18 7.59 -25.16 -50.99
N ALA A 19 7.91 -25.68 -52.18
CA ALA A 19 7.15 -25.40 -53.41
C ALA A 19 5.69 -25.91 -53.32
N ALA A 20 5.45 -27.00 -52.59
CA ALA A 20 4.11 -27.52 -52.33
C ALA A 20 3.33 -26.73 -51.26
N GLY A 21 3.96 -25.74 -50.61
CA GLY A 21 3.32 -24.87 -49.61
C GLY A 21 2.94 -25.60 -48.32
N TRP A 22 3.62 -26.69 -47.97
CA TRP A 22 3.31 -27.44 -46.75
C TRP A 22 3.94 -26.76 -45.52
N THR A 23 3.12 -26.07 -44.73
CA THR A 23 3.57 -25.23 -43.62
C THR A 23 3.55 -25.91 -42.25
N THR A 24 3.07 -27.15 -42.15
CA THR A 24 3.05 -27.88 -40.87
C THR A 24 3.49 -29.33 -41.02
N GLN A 25 4.04 -29.89 -39.93
CA GLN A 25 4.42 -31.30 -39.87
C GLN A 25 3.23 -32.23 -40.13
N GLN A 26 2.02 -31.86 -39.70
CA GLN A 26 0.80 -32.63 -39.95
C GLN A 26 0.46 -32.67 -41.44
N VAL A 27 0.53 -31.53 -42.12
CA VAL A 27 0.30 -31.45 -43.58
C VAL A 27 1.35 -32.28 -44.32
N TYR A 28 2.62 -32.20 -43.92
CA TYR A 28 3.67 -33.05 -44.49
C TYR A 28 3.36 -34.54 -44.31
N ARG A 29 3.06 -34.99 -43.08
CA ARG A 29 2.79 -36.41 -42.79
C ARG A 29 1.58 -36.97 -43.53
N LYS A 30 0.57 -36.14 -43.81
CA LYS A 30 -0.60 -36.52 -44.59
C LYS A 30 -0.29 -36.64 -46.09
N ASN A 31 0.58 -35.77 -46.62
CA ASN A 31 0.74 -35.57 -48.06
C ASN A 31 2.11 -35.99 -48.64
N TRP A 32 3.10 -36.41 -47.83
CA TRP A 32 4.47 -36.70 -48.30
C TRP A 32 4.52 -37.71 -49.45
N ARG A 33 3.59 -38.67 -49.50
CA ARG A 33 3.49 -39.66 -50.59
C ARG A 33 3.14 -39.06 -51.96
N GLN A 34 2.62 -37.82 -51.99
CA GLN A 34 2.30 -37.10 -53.23
C GLN A 34 3.55 -36.68 -53.99
N ILE A 35 4.69 -36.53 -53.31
CA ILE A 35 5.99 -36.21 -53.93
C ILE A 35 6.84 -37.50 -53.87
N PRO A 36 7.07 -38.18 -55.00
CA PRO A 36 7.89 -39.40 -55.02
C PRO A 36 9.29 -39.15 -54.48
N GLY A 37 9.79 -40.06 -53.63
CA GLY A 37 11.14 -39.99 -53.07
C GLY A 37 11.25 -39.22 -51.76
N LEU A 38 10.18 -38.59 -51.26
CA LEU A 38 10.15 -38.08 -49.88
C LEU A 38 10.08 -39.23 -48.85
N PRO A 39 10.79 -39.15 -47.73
CA PRO A 39 10.66 -40.09 -46.62
C PRO A 39 9.47 -39.75 -45.71
N SER A 40 8.93 -40.73 -44.99
CA SER A 40 7.90 -40.48 -43.97
C SER A 40 8.41 -39.76 -42.72
N ALA A 41 9.71 -39.92 -42.43
CA ALA A 41 10.42 -39.36 -41.29
C ALA A 41 11.75 -38.75 -41.77
N PRO A 42 11.72 -37.57 -42.40
CA PRO A 42 12.92 -36.91 -42.94
C PRO A 42 13.98 -36.65 -41.87
N GLU A 43 13.58 -36.43 -40.62
CA GLU A 43 14.45 -36.22 -39.46
C GLU A 43 15.33 -37.43 -39.10
N GLN A 44 14.96 -38.63 -39.56
CA GLN A 44 15.73 -39.87 -39.36
C GLN A 44 16.53 -40.27 -40.61
N VAL A 45 16.23 -39.66 -41.76
CA VAL A 45 16.78 -40.06 -43.06
C VAL A 45 17.87 -39.11 -43.54
N TYR A 46 17.69 -37.81 -43.34
CA TYR A 46 18.66 -36.80 -43.77
C TYR A 46 19.65 -36.51 -42.65
N ARG A 47 20.95 -36.64 -42.94
CA ARG A 47 22.02 -36.33 -41.98
C ARG A 47 22.15 -34.82 -41.76
N GLU A 48 21.75 -34.05 -42.75
CA GLU A 48 21.74 -32.58 -42.78
C GLU A 48 20.48 -31.97 -42.14
N TRP A 49 19.65 -32.80 -41.50
CA TRP A 49 18.42 -32.35 -40.87
C TRP A 49 18.69 -31.34 -39.75
N GLN A 50 18.03 -30.19 -39.83
CA GLN A 50 18.09 -29.16 -38.78
C GLN A 50 16.83 -29.24 -37.91
N ASP A 51 15.71 -28.76 -38.45
CA ASP A 51 14.42 -28.79 -37.78
C ASP A 51 13.27 -28.68 -38.80
N TRP A 52 12.05 -28.92 -38.32
CA TRP A 52 10.85 -28.85 -39.16
C TRP A 52 10.58 -27.46 -39.74
N ARG A 53 10.91 -26.38 -39.04
CA ARG A 53 10.65 -25.01 -39.53
C ARG A 53 11.57 -24.67 -40.70
N THR A 54 12.83 -25.08 -40.63
CA THR A 54 13.83 -24.91 -41.70
C THR A 54 13.49 -25.76 -42.92
N PHE A 55 13.04 -27.00 -42.69
CA PHE A 55 12.65 -27.92 -43.77
C PHE A 55 11.34 -27.52 -44.47
N LEU A 56 10.34 -27.08 -43.72
CA LEU A 56 9.04 -26.63 -44.26
C LEU A 56 9.07 -25.18 -44.78
N GLY A 57 10.17 -24.45 -44.59
CA GLY A 57 10.28 -23.04 -44.98
C GLY A 57 9.44 -22.10 -44.12
N THR A 58 9.12 -22.51 -42.89
CA THR A 58 8.32 -21.73 -41.93
C THR A 58 9.16 -21.12 -40.81
N ALA A 59 10.48 -21.19 -40.90
CA ALA A 59 11.37 -20.45 -40.01
C ALA A 59 11.19 -18.95 -40.28
N ARG A 60 10.55 -18.23 -39.34
CA ARG A 60 10.49 -16.77 -39.40
C ARG A 60 11.92 -16.24 -39.25
N ARG A 61 12.41 -15.52 -40.25
CA ARG A 61 13.67 -14.78 -40.13
C ARG A 61 13.39 -13.54 -39.28
N PHE A 62 13.89 -13.51 -38.06
CA PHE A 62 13.82 -12.31 -37.24
C PHE A 62 14.83 -11.28 -37.73
N LEU A 63 14.46 -10.01 -37.68
CA LEU A 63 15.34 -8.89 -37.97
C LEU A 63 16.43 -8.79 -36.90
N THR A 64 17.61 -8.31 -37.30
CA THR A 64 18.64 -7.90 -36.33
C THR A 64 18.13 -6.75 -35.46
N LEU A 65 18.79 -6.49 -34.33
CA LEU A 65 18.42 -5.39 -33.43
C LEU A 65 18.39 -4.04 -34.17
N GLU A 66 19.41 -3.78 -35.00
CA GLU A 66 19.52 -2.54 -35.77
C GLU A 66 18.39 -2.40 -36.80
N GLU A 67 18.12 -3.46 -37.57
CA GLU A 67 17.03 -3.49 -38.56
C GLU A 67 15.65 -3.37 -37.89
N ALA A 68 15.44 -4.06 -36.77
CA ALA A 68 14.20 -3.99 -36.01
C ALA A 68 13.97 -2.59 -35.43
N SER A 69 15.01 -1.99 -34.86
CA SER A 69 15.00 -0.61 -34.34
C SER A 69 14.70 0.39 -35.45
N ALA A 70 15.36 0.28 -36.61
CA ALA A 70 15.08 1.12 -37.77
C ALA A 70 13.63 0.96 -38.27
N ALA A 71 13.11 -0.27 -38.31
CA ALA A 71 11.76 -0.55 -38.77
C ALA A 71 10.69 0.03 -37.83
N VAL A 72 10.84 -0.14 -36.51
CA VAL A 72 9.87 0.43 -35.54
C VAL A 72 9.91 1.96 -35.51
N GLN A 73 11.09 2.55 -35.73
CA GLN A 73 11.25 4.00 -35.83
C GLN A 73 10.62 4.55 -37.11
N ALA A 74 10.78 3.86 -38.24
CA ALA A 74 10.15 4.23 -39.50
C ALA A 74 8.62 4.15 -39.44
N GLN A 75 8.08 3.18 -38.68
CA GLN A 75 6.64 3.07 -38.42
C GLN A 75 6.11 4.05 -37.36
N GLY A 76 7.01 4.75 -36.67
CA GLY A 76 6.66 5.80 -35.72
C GLY A 76 6.14 5.30 -34.37
N TYR A 77 6.46 4.07 -33.96
CA TYR A 77 5.97 3.51 -32.69
C TYR A 77 6.46 4.33 -31.48
N GLN A 78 5.55 4.77 -30.63
CA GLN A 78 5.83 5.73 -29.55
C GLN A 78 5.97 5.08 -28.17
N SER A 79 5.54 3.84 -28.00
CA SER A 79 5.57 3.14 -26.71
C SER A 79 5.70 1.62 -26.86
N SER A 80 6.11 0.94 -25.78
CA SER A 80 6.15 -0.52 -25.73
C SER A 80 4.77 -1.15 -25.93
N ALA A 81 3.71 -0.51 -25.44
CA ALA A 81 2.33 -0.98 -25.62
C ALA A 81 1.90 -0.89 -27.09
N GLU A 82 2.28 0.18 -27.78
CA GLU A 82 2.02 0.31 -29.22
C GLU A 82 2.81 -0.72 -30.04
N TYR A 83 4.07 -0.96 -29.67
CA TYR A 83 4.85 -2.04 -30.28
C TYR A 83 4.15 -3.39 -30.09
N GLU A 84 3.71 -3.74 -28.89
CA GLU A 84 3.06 -5.03 -28.61
C GLU A 84 1.77 -5.23 -29.42
N ALA A 85 1.01 -4.16 -29.64
CA ALA A 85 -0.20 -4.21 -30.46
C ALA A 85 0.09 -4.38 -31.97
N ARG A 86 1.23 -3.87 -32.44
CA ARG A 86 1.49 -3.66 -33.89
C ARG A 86 2.74 -4.35 -34.42
N TYR A 87 3.52 -5.06 -33.60
CA TYR A 87 4.77 -5.69 -34.05
C TYR A 87 4.56 -6.69 -35.21
N GLN A 88 3.37 -7.29 -35.29
CA GLN A 88 3.01 -8.22 -36.38
C GLN A 88 2.82 -7.53 -37.74
N GLU A 89 2.65 -6.20 -37.77
CA GLU A 89 2.55 -5.42 -39.01
C GLU A 89 3.88 -5.37 -39.78
N VAL A 90 5.01 -5.60 -39.09
CA VAL A 90 6.34 -5.65 -39.70
C VAL A 90 6.89 -7.07 -39.60
N GLU A 91 7.19 -7.66 -40.76
CA GLU A 91 7.73 -9.00 -40.82
C GLU A 91 9.11 -9.08 -40.12
N GLY A 92 9.29 -10.12 -39.31
CA GLY A 92 10.56 -10.38 -38.62
C GLY A 92 10.75 -9.63 -37.31
N LEU A 93 9.78 -8.85 -36.82
CA LEU A 93 9.84 -8.34 -35.45
C LEU A 93 9.53 -9.44 -34.42
N PRO A 94 10.34 -9.58 -33.35
CA PRO A 94 10.03 -10.47 -32.24
C PRO A 94 8.87 -9.92 -31.40
N SER A 95 8.15 -10.77 -30.66
CA SER A 95 7.09 -10.29 -29.76
C SER A 95 7.64 -9.61 -28.50
N ASN A 96 8.79 -10.06 -28.02
CA ASN A 96 9.48 -9.54 -26.83
C ASN A 96 10.92 -9.18 -27.18
N PRO A 97 11.18 -8.00 -27.78
CA PRO A 97 12.51 -7.61 -28.24
C PRO A 97 13.51 -7.47 -27.08
N ASP A 98 13.05 -7.06 -25.91
CA ASP A 98 13.83 -6.93 -24.67
C ASP A 98 14.40 -8.26 -24.15
N ARG A 99 13.74 -9.37 -24.48
CA ARG A 99 14.20 -10.73 -24.15
C ARG A 99 14.89 -11.42 -25.32
N PHE A 100 14.58 -11.02 -26.54
CA PHE A 100 15.10 -11.63 -27.76
C PHE A 100 16.50 -11.10 -28.10
N TYR A 101 16.74 -9.80 -27.93
CA TYR A 101 18.04 -9.19 -28.19
C TYR A 101 18.87 -9.13 -26.90
N GLU A 102 20.07 -9.72 -26.92
CA GLU A 102 20.97 -9.77 -25.76
C GLU A 102 21.41 -8.36 -25.30
N GLU A 103 21.68 -7.46 -26.25
CA GLU A 103 22.11 -6.08 -26.00
C GLU A 103 20.97 -5.07 -26.21
N PHE A 104 19.76 -5.35 -25.72
CA PHE A 104 18.63 -4.46 -25.91
C PHE A 104 18.87 -3.10 -25.21
N PRO A 105 18.91 -1.97 -25.95
CA PRO A 105 19.32 -0.67 -25.42
C PRO A 105 18.24 0.04 -24.59
N GLY A 106 17.13 -0.65 -24.31
CA GLY A 106 15.93 -0.12 -23.69
C GLY A 106 14.96 0.51 -24.70
N TRP A 107 13.69 0.60 -24.29
CA TRP A 107 12.59 1.05 -25.15
C TRP A 107 12.76 2.46 -25.71
N GLY A 108 13.35 3.38 -24.94
CA GLY A 108 13.58 4.75 -25.40
C GLY A 108 14.49 4.84 -26.61
N THR A 109 15.56 4.06 -26.61
CA THR A 109 16.53 3.98 -27.71
C THR A 109 16.01 3.13 -28.86
N PHE A 110 15.41 1.97 -28.56
CA PHE A 110 14.86 1.07 -29.58
C PHE A 110 13.74 1.72 -30.41
N LEU A 111 12.87 2.51 -29.78
CA LEU A 111 11.78 3.22 -30.47
C LEU A 111 12.19 4.59 -31.02
N GLY A 112 13.45 5.02 -30.83
CA GLY A 112 13.91 6.35 -31.26
C GLY A 112 13.23 7.54 -30.56
N THR A 113 12.54 7.30 -29.43
CA THR A 113 11.79 8.34 -28.72
C THR A 113 12.65 9.14 -27.75
N GLY A 114 13.85 8.64 -27.41
CA GLY A 114 14.73 9.26 -26.41
C GLY A 114 14.16 9.26 -24.99
N ARG A 115 13.01 8.60 -24.78
CA ARG A 115 12.35 8.50 -23.47
C ARG A 115 13.12 7.50 -22.62
N THR A 116 14.04 7.99 -21.79
CA THR A 116 14.57 7.20 -20.69
C THR A 116 13.58 7.28 -19.52
N ARG A 117 13.38 6.17 -18.81
CA ARG A 117 12.68 6.21 -17.52
C ARG A 117 13.54 7.06 -16.58
N ARG A 118 13.27 8.37 -16.51
CA ARG A 118 13.86 9.27 -15.50
C ARG A 118 13.47 8.69 -14.14
N GLN A 119 14.35 7.89 -13.56
CA GLN A 119 14.33 7.69 -12.12
C GLN A 119 14.81 9.02 -11.55
N PRO A 120 14.00 9.76 -10.77
CA PRO A 120 14.54 10.86 -9.99
C PRO A 120 15.72 10.30 -9.20
N THR A 121 16.87 10.96 -9.27
CA THR A 121 18.02 10.59 -8.43
C THR A 121 17.50 10.51 -6.99
N PRO A 122 17.62 9.35 -6.32
CA PRO A 122 17.07 9.21 -4.97
C PRO A 122 17.75 10.25 -4.08
N LEU A 123 16.94 11.08 -3.42
CA LEU A 123 17.45 12.05 -2.44
C LEU A 123 18.30 11.31 -1.41
N SER A 124 19.42 11.92 -1.01
CA SER A 124 20.16 11.46 0.16
C SER A 124 19.28 11.53 1.42
N PHE A 125 19.65 10.80 2.49
CA PHE A 125 18.91 10.87 3.75
C PHE A 125 18.76 12.31 4.26
N ALA A 126 19.82 13.11 4.18
CA ALA A 126 19.82 14.51 4.63
C ALA A 126 18.87 15.40 3.81
N GLU A 127 18.84 15.23 2.48
CA GLU A 127 17.94 15.97 1.60
C GLU A 127 16.49 15.53 1.80
N ALA A 128 16.24 14.22 1.89
CA ALA A 128 14.93 13.67 2.14
C ALA A 128 14.36 14.13 3.50
N ARG A 129 15.21 14.17 4.53
CA ARG A 129 14.85 14.64 5.88
C ARG A 129 14.54 16.14 5.88
N THR A 130 15.36 16.95 5.22
CA THR A 130 15.12 18.39 5.07
C THR A 130 13.81 18.67 4.34
N LEU A 131 13.55 17.94 3.25
CA LEU A 131 12.31 18.05 2.48
C LEU A 131 11.09 17.59 3.29
N ALA A 132 11.18 16.45 4.00
CA ALA A 132 10.07 15.95 4.81
C ALA A 132 9.70 16.92 5.94
N ARG A 133 10.70 17.58 6.55
CA ARG A 133 10.50 18.60 7.60
C ARG A 133 9.91 19.89 7.07
N SER A 134 10.35 20.35 5.90
CA SER A 134 9.79 21.58 5.29
C SER A 134 8.32 21.43 4.91
N LEU A 135 7.85 20.18 4.74
CA LEU A 135 6.46 19.85 4.50
C LEU A 135 5.61 19.79 5.79
N GLY A 136 6.20 19.86 6.97
CA GLY A 136 5.48 19.94 8.25
C GLY A 136 4.62 18.71 8.57
N LEU A 137 5.06 17.52 8.14
CA LEU A 137 4.30 16.28 8.28
C LEU A 137 4.30 15.79 9.74
N GLY A 138 3.12 15.53 10.30
CA GLY A 138 2.93 15.15 11.71
C GLY A 138 2.90 13.65 11.97
N SER A 139 2.87 12.82 10.92
CA SER A 139 2.84 11.37 11.06
C SER A 139 3.45 10.63 9.87
N SER A 140 3.78 9.35 10.07
CA SER A 140 4.19 8.46 8.99
C SER A 140 3.09 8.26 7.94
N THR A 141 1.82 8.28 8.36
CA THR A 141 0.67 8.17 7.46
C THR A 141 0.62 9.35 6.49
N GLU A 142 0.75 10.58 7.01
CA GLU A 142 0.80 11.80 6.20
C GLU A 142 2.01 11.79 5.26
N TYR A 143 3.16 11.30 5.73
CA TYR A 143 4.33 11.13 4.87
C TYR A 143 4.05 10.20 3.70
N PHE A 144 3.44 9.03 3.92
CA PHE A 144 3.15 8.09 2.83
C PHE A 144 2.09 8.60 1.86
N GLN A 145 1.11 9.38 2.33
CA GLN A 145 0.20 10.10 1.45
C GLN A 145 0.97 11.10 0.58
N LYS A 146 1.87 11.87 1.19
CA LYS A 146 2.65 12.87 0.48
C LYS A 146 3.64 12.28 -0.52
N VAL A 147 4.20 11.10 -0.26
CA VAL A 147 5.04 10.35 -1.22
C VAL A 147 4.28 10.01 -2.51
N GLN A 148 2.96 9.81 -2.45
CA GLN A 148 2.16 9.57 -3.66
C GLN A 148 2.03 10.83 -4.52
N GLU A 149 2.11 12.01 -3.90
CA GLU A 149 1.99 13.32 -4.57
C GLU A 149 3.36 13.90 -4.99
N ASP A 150 4.37 13.78 -4.14
CA ASP A 150 5.73 14.29 -4.34
C ASP A 150 6.72 13.12 -4.44
N HIS A 151 6.95 12.67 -5.67
CA HIS A 151 7.86 11.57 -5.99
C HIS A 151 9.34 11.84 -5.70
N ARG A 152 9.70 13.04 -5.21
CA ARG A 152 11.05 13.31 -4.71
C ARG A 152 11.26 12.68 -3.33
N LEU A 153 10.19 12.54 -2.54
CA LEU A 153 10.27 11.88 -1.24
C LEU A 153 10.54 10.39 -1.41
N PRO A 154 11.49 9.81 -0.66
CA PRO A 154 11.77 8.38 -0.73
C PRO A 154 10.58 7.57 -0.23
N THR A 155 10.17 6.56 -1.01
CA THR A 155 9.09 5.62 -0.64
C THR A 155 9.46 4.74 0.55
N ARG A 156 10.75 4.54 0.80
CA ARG A 156 11.26 3.69 1.89
C ARG A 156 12.32 4.42 2.71
N PRO A 157 11.97 5.46 3.48
CA PRO A 157 12.94 6.21 4.27
C PRO A 157 13.56 5.36 5.40
N THR A 158 12.91 4.28 5.80
CA THR A 158 13.43 3.33 6.81
C THR A 158 14.60 2.49 6.32
N ALA A 159 14.96 2.56 5.03
CA ALA A 159 16.07 1.80 4.45
C ALA A 159 17.42 2.55 4.54
N PHE A 160 17.42 3.82 4.93
CA PHE A 160 18.65 4.58 5.12
C PHE A 160 19.41 4.08 6.36
N PRO A 161 20.74 3.88 6.28
CA PRO A 161 21.57 3.51 7.44
C PRO A 161 21.45 4.48 8.62
N GLU A 162 21.21 5.75 8.34
CA GLU A 162 21.09 6.85 9.30
C GLU A 162 19.69 6.95 9.94
N TRP A 163 18.76 6.05 9.59
CA TRP A 163 17.39 6.06 10.09
C TRP A 163 17.32 5.76 11.60
N GLN A 164 16.84 6.73 12.39
CA GLN A 164 16.70 6.63 13.85
C GLN A 164 15.24 6.56 14.32
N GLY A 165 14.27 6.62 13.40
CA GLY A 165 12.85 6.63 13.71
C GLY A 165 12.11 7.82 13.11
N TRP A 166 10.78 7.77 13.19
CA TRP A 166 9.92 8.83 12.66
C TRP A 166 10.04 10.11 13.47
N GLU A 167 10.29 10.02 14.78
CA GLU A 167 10.48 11.20 15.63
C GLU A 167 11.69 12.03 15.15
N ASP A 168 12.81 11.37 14.87
CA ASP A 168 14.03 12.02 14.37
C ASP A 168 13.86 12.54 12.93
N PHE A 169 13.26 11.72 12.05
CA PHE A 169 13.15 12.03 10.63
C PHE A 169 12.21 13.22 10.37
N LEU A 170 11.03 13.23 10.99
CA LEU A 170 10.02 14.29 10.81
C LEU A 170 10.14 15.42 11.83
N GLN A 171 11.08 15.34 12.79
CA GLN A 171 11.21 16.31 13.88
C GLN A 171 9.90 16.41 14.70
N LEU A 172 9.32 15.26 15.01
CA LEU A 172 8.07 15.21 15.78
C LEU A 172 8.37 15.62 17.24
N PRO A 173 7.46 16.37 17.88
CA PRO A 173 7.60 16.66 19.30
C PRO A 173 7.70 15.34 20.09
N GLY A 174 8.57 15.31 21.09
CA GLY A 174 8.74 14.16 21.97
C GLY A 174 7.41 13.72 22.62
N ARG A 175 7.38 12.51 23.19
CA ARG A 175 6.16 12.00 23.82
C ARG A 175 5.63 12.99 24.85
N LEU A 176 4.34 13.31 24.75
CA LEU A 176 3.67 14.21 25.69
C LEU A 176 3.67 13.59 27.08
N SER A 177 3.78 14.42 28.12
CA SER A 177 3.55 13.98 29.51
C SER A 177 2.09 13.52 29.70
N TYR A 178 1.80 12.80 30.80
CA TYR A 178 0.44 12.33 31.08
C TYR A 178 -0.60 13.47 31.05
N ILE A 179 -0.27 14.62 31.63
CA ILE A 179 -1.17 15.78 31.71
C ILE A 179 -1.40 16.38 30.32
N GLU A 180 -0.33 16.61 29.56
CA GLU A 180 -0.43 17.18 28.21
C GLU A 180 -1.15 16.23 27.25
N ALA A 181 -0.87 14.93 27.32
CA ALA A 181 -1.56 13.91 26.52
C ALA A 181 -3.04 13.85 26.87
N SER A 182 -3.39 13.85 28.16
CA SER A 182 -4.77 13.87 28.65
C SER A 182 -5.52 15.12 28.17
N GLN A 183 -4.88 16.29 28.21
CA GLN A 183 -5.45 17.54 27.69
C GLN A 183 -5.73 17.46 26.19
N VAL A 184 -4.74 17.08 25.38
CA VAL A 184 -4.89 16.94 23.92
C VAL A 184 -6.02 15.97 23.56
N VAL A 185 -6.08 14.82 24.24
CA VAL A 185 -7.10 13.80 24.01
C VAL A 185 -8.50 14.30 24.36
N ARG A 186 -8.63 15.10 25.43
CA ARG A 186 -9.90 15.74 25.84
C ARG A 186 -10.33 16.86 24.89
N GLU A 187 -9.41 17.73 24.48
CA GLU A 187 -9.68 18.82 23.51
C GLU A 187 -10.11 18.28 22.15
N MET A 188 -9.54 17.15 21.74
CA MET A 188 -9.91 16.43 20.50
C MET A 188 -11.24 15.65 20.63
N GLY A 189 -11.89 15.69 21.79
CA GLY A 189 -13.19 15.04 22.01
C GLY A 189 -13.15 13.52 21.96
N VAL A 190 -12.02 12.91 22.33
CA VAL A 190 -11.89 11.45 22.35
C VAL A 190 -12.64 10.87 23.54
N THR A 191 -13.65 10.04 23.25
CA THR A 191 -14.56 9.49 24.28
C THR A 191 -14.33 8.02 24.61
N ASP A 192 -13.43 7.32 23.94
CA ASP A 192 -13.13 5.93 24.28
C ASP A 192 -11.77 5.48 23.75
N ALA A 193 -11.32 4.31 24.20
CA ALA A 193 -10.06 3.72 23.80
C ALA A 193 -9.97 3.46 22.28
N ARG A 194 -11.08 3.23 21.57
CA ARG A 194 -11.07 3.04 20.10
C ARG A 194 -10.90 4.36 19.37
N ALA A 195 -11.51 5.43 19.85
CA ALA A 195 -11.31 6.78 19.36
C ALA A 195 -9.87 7.23 19.61
N TYR A 196 -9.31 6.92 20.80
CA TYR A 196 -7.90 7.14 21.07
C TYR A 196 -7.00 6.35 20.11
N ALA A 197 -7.35 5.09 19.82
CA ALA A 197 -6.62 4.25 18.88
C ALA A 197 -6.54 4.85 17.45
N ARG A 198 -7.52 5.67 17.06
CA ARG A 198 -7.48 6.44 15.81
C ARG A 198 -6.63 7.70 15.96
N LEU A 199 -6.77 8.41 17.08
CA LEU A 199 -6.05 9.65 17.35
C LEU A 199 -4.53 9.44 17.42
N TYR A 200 -4.03 8.45 18.19
CA TYR A 200 -2.57 8.27 18.33
C TYR A 200 -1.89 7.93 17.00
N ARG A 201 -2.59 7.30 16.05
CA ARG A 201 -2.06 7.01 14.71
C ARG A 201 -1.85 8.27 13.87
N GLN A 202 -2.59 9.33 14.20
CA GLN A 202 -2.49 10.64 13.56
C GLN A 202 -1.59 11.59 14.37
N HIS A 203 -1.44 11.36 15.68
CA HIS A 203 -0.68 12.21 16.59
C HIS A 203 0.48 11.43 17.21
N SER A 204 1.66 11.50 16.57
CA SER A 204 2.84 10.70 16.91
C SER A 204 3.37 10.90 18.33
N SER A 205 3.07 12.03 18.97
CA SER A 205 3.49 12.33 20.34
C SER A 205 2.62 11.65 21.41
N LEU A 206 1.50 11.04 21.02
CA LEU A 206 0.67 10.23 21.91
C LEU A 206 1.14 8.76 21.90
N PRO A 207 1.30 8.12 23.08
CA PRO A 207 1.74 6.73 23.13
C PRO A 207 0.64 5.76 22.68
N SER A 208 1.02 4.69 21.98
CA SER A 208 0.08 3.61 21.62
C SER A 208 -0.50 2.88 22.82
N MET A 209 0.29 2.77 23.90
CA MET A 209 -0.11 2.15 25.17
C MET A 209 0.13 3.12 26.34
N PRO A 210 -0.78 4.07 26.59
CA PRO A 210 -0.63 5.05 27.67
C PRO A 210 -0.40 4.42 29.05
N SER A 211 -1.01 3.26 29.31
CA SER A 211 -0.90 2.55 30.59
C SER A 211 0.49 2.00 30.90
N GLU A 212 1.33 1.81 29.88
CA GLU A 212 2.72 1.35 30.06
C GLU A 212 3.70 2.52 30.10
N VAL A 213 3.33 3.65 29.50
CA VAL A 213 4.18 4.84 29.36
C VAL A 213 4.03 5.78 30.53
N TYR A 214 2.83 5.88 31.11
CA TYR A 214 2.53 6.80 32.21
C TYR A 214 2.41 6.06 33.54
N PRO A 215 3.37 6.22 34.47
CA PRO A 215 3.25 5.68 35.83
C PRO A 215 1.99 6.16 36.57
N GLU A 216 1.48 7.34 36.21
CA GLU A 216 0.31 8.00 36.80
C GLU A 216 -1.03 7.50 36.24
N TRP A 217 -1.01 6.46 35.39
CA TRP A 217 -2.19 5.93 34.72
C TRP A 217 -3.23 5.37 35.70
N GLN A 218 -4.40 6.00 35.74
CA GLN A 218 -5.54 5.59 36.59
C GLN A 218 -6.69 4.94 35.81
N GLY A 219 -6.47 4.66 34.51
CA GLY A 219 -7.47 4.10 33.61
C GLY A 219 -8.03 5.10 32.62
N TRP A 220 -8.78 4.59 31.64
CA TRP A 220 -9.34 5.39 30.55
C TRP A 220 -10.29 6.48 31.04
N ALA A 221 -11.04 6.26 32.13
CA ALA A 221 -11.96 7.25 32.65
C ALA A 221 -11.25 8.52 33.12
N ALA A 222 -10.17 8.37 33.91
CA ALA A 222 -9.35 9.49 34.36
C ALA A 222 -8.61 10.17 33.19
N PHE A 223 -8.08 9.38 32.26
CA PHE A 223 -7.31 9.90 31.12
C PHE A 223 -8.18 10.67 30.11
N LEU A 224 -9.39 10.18 29.82
CA LEU A 224 -10.33 10.80 28.88
C LEU A 224 -11.20 11.89 29.53
N GLY A 225 -11.03 12.16 30.82
CA GLY A 225 -11.86 13.15 31.55
C GLY A 225 -13.31 12.70 31.74
N GLN A 226 -13.55 11.39 31.77
CA GLN A 226 -14.87 10.78 31.95
C GLN A 226 -15.24 10.53 33.42
N GLU A 227 -14.45 11.01 34.37
CA GLU A 227 -14.81 10.97 35.78
C GLU A 227 -16.07 11.81 36.10
N GLU A 228 -16.50 12.70 35.19
CA GLU A 228 -17.78 13.43 35.27
C GLU A 228 -18.93 12.76 34.47
N GLY A 229 -18.75 11.50 34.06
CA GLY A 229 -19.49 10.89 32.94
C GLY A 229 -20.59 9.85 33.26
N LYS A 230 -21.02 9.67 34.50
CA LYS A 230 -22.41 9.26 34.74
C LYS A 230 -23.15 10.52 35.19
N PRO A 231 -24.24 10.96 34.52
CA PRO A 231 -25.11 11.93 35.16
C PRO A 231 -25.63 11.25 36.43
N SER A 232 -25.02 11.60 37.55
CA SER A 232 -25.56 11.23 38.84
C SER A 232 -26.95 11.85 38.88
N ARG A 233 -27.97 11.04 39.20
CA ARG A 233 -29.30 11.55 39.50
C ARG A 233 -29.27 12.62 40.60
N PHE A 234 -28.17 12.66 41.36
CA PHE A 234 -27.96 13.50 42.51
C PHE A 234 -26.83 14.51 42.26
N LEU A 235 -26.97 15.70 42.82
CA LEU A 235 -25.92 16.73 42.86
C LEU A 235 -24.64 16.17 43.48
N SER A 236 -23.48 16.78 43.22
CA SER A 236 -22.27 16.47 43.98
C SER A 236 -22.45 16.76 45.48
N TYR A 237 -21.63 16.17 46.35
CA TYR A 237 -21.72 16.39 47.80
C TYR A 237 -21.66 17.89 48.16
N ASP A 238 -20.75 18.64 47.54
CA ASP A 238 -20.57 20.08 47.77
C ASP A 238 -21.73 20.92 47.24
N GLU A 239 -22.30 20.56 46.08
CA GLU A 239 -23.49 21.21 45.54
C GLU A 239 -24.73 20.93 46.38
N ALA A 240 -24.88 19.70 46.87
CA ALA A 240 -25.95 19.32 47.78
C ALA A 240 -25.85 20.09 49.11
N CYS A 241 -24.65 20.18 49.69
CA CYS A 241 -24.37 20.99 50.90
C CYS A 241 -24.71 22.47 50.69
N ARG A 242 -24.28 23.06 49.57
CA ARG A 242 -24.60 24.46 49.23
C ARG A 242 -26.12 24.65 49.07
N THR A 243 -26.79 23.70 48.45
CA THR A 243 -28.24 23.75 48.22
C THR A 243 -29.03 23.71 49.53
N VAL A 244 -28.71 22.78 50.44
CA VAL A 244 -29.41 22.68 51.74
C VAL A 244 -29.15 23.88 52.63
N ARG A 245 -27.92 24.42 52.63
CA ARG A 245 -27.54 25.61 53.40
C ARG A 245 -28.23 26.87 52.85
N ARG A 246 -28.22 27.07 51.53
CA ARG A 246 -28.91 28.19 50.88
C ARG A 246 -30.43 28.13 51.07
N ALA A 247 -31.00 26.93 51.11
CA ALA A 247 -32.41 26.70 51.41
C ALA A 247 -32.78 26.87 52.89
N GLY A 248 -31.81 27.10 53.79
CA GLY A 248 -32.05 27.24 55.23
C GLY A 248 -32.52 25.96 55.90
N ILE A 249 -32.19 24.78 55.35
CA ILE A 249 -32.57 23.49 55.93
C ILE A 249 -31.59 23.17 57.06
N ILE A 250 -32.06 23.24 58.30
CA ILE A 250 -31.20 23.14 59.50
C ILE A 250 -31.31 21.80 60.24
N SER A 251 -32.24 20.94 59.84
CA SER A 251 -32.42 19.62 60.48
C SER A 251 -32.79 18.52 59.49
N PHE A 252 -32.49 17.27 59.86
CA PHE A 252 -32.92 16.08 59.11
C PHE A 252 -34.44 16.05 58.89
N ARG A 253 -35.23 16.47 59.89
CA ARG A 253 -36.70 16.49 59.80
C ARG A 253 -37.20 17.46 58.73
N GLN A 254 -36.57 18.63 58.61
CA GLN A 254 -36.89 19.57 57.54
C GLN A 254 -36.44 19.03 56.19
N TYR A 255 -35.22 18.48 56.12
CA TYR A 255 -34.67 17.90 54.90
C TYR A 255 -35.59 16.82 54.31
N SER A 256 -36.05 15.87 55.12
CA SER A 256 -36.91 14.77 54.66
C SER A 256 -38.27 15.22 54.13
N GLN A 257 -38.77 16.38 54.56
CA GLN A 257 -40.02 16.96 54.08
C GLN A 257 -39.86 17.68 52.74
N VAL A 258 -38.73 18.37 52.54
CA VAL A 258 -38.59 19.32 51.41
C VAL A 258 -37.58 18.89 50.35
N TYR A 259 -36.76 17.85 50.55
CA TYR A 259 -35.68 17.49 49.60
C TYR A 259 -36.18 17.24 48.18
N ARG A 260 -37.41 16.72 48.01
CA ARG A 260 -38.02 16.48 46.70
C ARG A 260 -38.29 17.75 45.89
N GLN A 261 -38.36 18.90 46.57
CA GLN A 261 -38.53 20.21 45.94
C GLN A 261 -37.23 20.74 45.32
N TYR A 262 -36.09 20.11 45.63
CA TYR A 262 -34.76 20.49 45.14
C TYR A 262 -34.22 19.37 44.23
N PRO A 263 -34.22 19.57 42.91
CA PRO A 263 -33.72 18.58 41.96
C PRO A 263 -32.29 18.15 42.30
N GLY A 264 -32.07 16.82 42.34
CA GLY A 264 -30.76 16.23 42.63
C GLY A 264 -30.42 16.07 44.11
N LEU A 265 -31.30 16.39 45.06
CA LEU A 265 -31.11 15.96 46.45
C LEU A 265 -31.54 14.49 46.67
N PRO A 266 -30.69 13.63 47.25
CA PRO A 266 -31.04 12.23 47.53
C PRO A 266 -31.88 12.09 48.80
N SER A 267 -32.77 11.09 48.84
CA SER A 267 -33.52 10.76 50.07
C SER A 267 -32.64 10.28 51.22
N THR A 268 -31.50 9.65 50.89
CA THR A 268 -30.53 9.10 51.84
C THR A 268 -29.12 9.54 51.44
N PRO A 269 -28.71 10.78 51.77
CA PRO A 269 -27.39 11.33 51.41
C PRO A 269 -26.21 10.45 51.84
N ASN A 270 -26.31 9.84 53.02
CA ASN A 270 -25.28 8.97 53.59
C ASN A 270 -25.01 7.68 52.79
N LYS A 271 -25.92 7.30 51.88
CA LYS A 271 -25.74 6.16 50.96
C LYS A 271 -25.27 6.58 49.57
N VAL A 272 -25.36 7.88 49.27
CA VAL A 272 -25.06 8.46 47.95
C VAL A 272 -23.68 9.11 47.92
N TYR A 273 -23.28 9.73 49.03
CA TYR A 273 -22.00 10.44 49.14
C TYR A 273 -21.00 9.63 49.96
N SER A 274 -19.85 9.30 49.36
CA SER A 274 -18.71 8.70 50.05
C SER A 274 -18.08 9.62 51.10
N GLU A 275 -18.24 10.93 50.90
CA GLU A 275 -17.70 12.03 51.70
C GLU A 275 -18.58 12.38 52.91
N TRP A 276 -19.59 11.55 53.20
CA TRP A 276 -20.58 11.80 54.24
C TRP A 276 -19.97 11.82 55.66
N GLN A 277 -20.07 12.97 56.32
CA GLN A 277 -19.55 13.19 57.69
C GLN A 277 -20.66 13.37 58.75
N GLY A 278 -21.92 13.10 58.39
CA GLY A 278 -23.07 13.26 59.28
C GLY A 278 -23.92 14.50 58.96
N TRP A 279 -25.12 14.53 59.54
CA TRP A 279 -26.12 15.57 59.27
C TRP A 279 -25.68 16.97 59.68
N GLU A 280 -24.89 17.11 60.75
CA GLU A 280 -24.39 18.40 61.22
C GLU A 280 -23.48 19.06 60.16
N VAL A 281 -22.49 18.32 59.66
CA VAL A 281 -21.57 18.80 58.61
C VAL A 281 -22.32 19.08 57.30
N PHE A 282 -23.26 18.20 56.93
CA PHE A 282 -24.03 18.34 55.70
C PHE A 282 -24.96 19.57 55.71
N LEU A 283 -25.64 19.84 56.83
CA LEU A 283 -26.66 20.90 56.92
C LEU A 283 -26.10 22.25 57.36
N LYS A 284 -25.13 22.27 58.29
CA LYS A 284 -24.65 23.49 58.94
C LYS A 284 -23.22 23.85 58.54
N GLY A 285 -22.45 22.90 58.01
CA GLY A 285 -21.02 23.07 57.81
C GLY A 285 -20.25 22.91 59.12
N ASN A 286 -18.92 22.88 59.01
CA ASN A 286 -18.04 22.94 60.18
C ASN A 286 -17.95 24.36 60.71
#